data_AF-A0A7J7K2R0-F1
#
_entry.id   AF-A0A7J7K2R0-F1
#
_cell.length_a   1.000
_cell.length_b   1.000
_cell.length_c   1.000
_cell.angle_alpha   90.00
_cell.angle_beta   90.00
_cell.angle_gamma   90.00
#
_symmetry.space_group_name_H-M   'P 1'
#
loop_
_entity.id
_entity.type
_entity.pdbx_description
1 polymer ?
#
loop_
_entity_poly.entity_id
_entity_poly.type
_entity_poly.pdbx_seq_one_letter_code
_entity_poly.pdbx_strand_id
1 'polypeptide(L)'
;MDSDFMYSPAPKQMRFNENTHTCIYVRETHDVAFTALYLTTPSTKCLADAVKEKYEYISEIRMLYKRTSRGMLVKMDDSLVKHLLHESMFVIEFKECPDSMYDVTLTETDS
;
A
#
# COMPACT_ATOMS: atom_id res chain seq x y z
N MET A 1 -7.44 -29.83 -50.30
CA MET A 1 -7.60 -28.44 -49.88
C MET A 1 -8.58 -28.52 -48.75
N ASP A 2 -8.09 -28.73 -47.53
CA ASP A 2 -8.93 -29.08 -46.39
C ASP A 2 -8.42 -28.31 -45.17
N SER A 3 -9.08 -27.17 -44.96
CA SER A 3 -9.47 -26.58 -43.68
C SER A 3 -8.40 -26.43 -42.60
N ASP A 4 -7.68 -25.32 -42.73
CA ASP A 4 -7.29 -24.37 -41.68
C ASP A 4 -7.31 -24.83 -40.21
N PHE A 5 -6.09 -25.09 -39.74
CA PHE A 5 -5.52 -24.54 -38.51
C PHE A 5 -6.32 -23.40 -37.86
N MET A 6 -7.11 -23.69 -36.83
CA MET A 6 -7.41 -22.69 -35.80
C MET A 6 -7.72 -23.35 -34.44
N TYR A 7 -6.67 -23.82 -33.77
CA TYR A 7 -6.66 -23.84 -32.31
C TYR A 7 -5.95 -22.57 -31.84
N SER A 8 -6.70 -21.48 -31.72
CA SER A 8 -6.22 -20.32 -30.98
C SER A 8 -6.46 -20.60 -29.49
N PRO A 9 -5.42 -20.67 -28.63
CA PRO A 9 -5.67 -20.71 -27.19
C PRO A 9 -6.29 -19.36 -26.80
N ALA A 10 -7.42 -19.41 -26.09
CA ALA A 10 -8.08 -18.22 -25.59
C ALA A 10 -7.06 -17.33 -24.87
N PRO A 11 -7.03 -16.00 -25.14
CA PRO A 11 -6.17 -15.11 -24.40
C PRO A 11 -6.53 -15.28 -22.93
N LYS A 12 -5.55 -15.67 -22.12
CA LYS A 12 -5.68 -15.69 -20.66
C LYS A 12 -6.24 -14.32 -20.28
N GLN A 13 -7.52 -14.27 -19.90
CA GLN A 13 -8.08 -13.08 -19.28
C GLN A 13 -7.23 -12.88 -18.03
N MET A 14 -6.25 -11.98 -18.15
CA MET A 14 -5.56 -11.41 -17.02
C MET A 14 -6.70 -10.76 -16.24
N ARG A 15 -7.18 -11.46 -15.20
CA ARG A 15 -8.13 -10.89 -14.26
C ARG A 15 -7.40 -9.70 -13.68
N PHE A 16 -7.63 -8.54 -14.27
CA PHE A 16 -7.37 -7.28 -13.62
C PHE A 16 -8.35 -7.32 -12.45
N ASN A 17 -7.89 -7.87 -11.32
CA ASN A 17 -8.61 -7.67 -10.09
C ASN A 17 -8.54 -6.16 -9.90
N GLU A 18 -9.58 -5.48 -10.35
CA GLU A 18 -10.01 -4.19 -9.83
C GLU A 18 -10.40 -4.43 -8.37
N ASN A 19 -9.44 -4.87 -7.54
CA ASN A 19 -9.59 -4.87 -6.11
C ASN A 19 -9.65 -3.39 -5.74
N THR A 20 -10.87 -2.84 -5.78
CA THR A 20 -11.21 -1.49 -5.36
C THR A 20 -10.83 -1.25 -3.91
N HIS A 21 -10.67 -2.34 -3.15
CA HIS A 21 -10.28 -2.36 -1.77
C HIS A 21 -9.02 -3.19 -1.57
N THR A 22 -8.13 -2.75 -0.68
CA THR A 22 -6.91 -3.47 -0.32
C THR A 22 -6.71 -3.38 1.18
N CYS A 23 -6.30 -4.47 1.81
CA CYS A 23 -5.89 -4.51 3.21
C CYS A 23 -4.37 -4.61 3.23
N ILE A 24 -3.70 -3.81 4.04
CA ILE A 24 -2.26 -3.94 4.32
C ILE A 24 -2.05 -4.15 5.80
N TYR A 25 -0.90 -4.71 6.16
CA TYR A 25 -0.51 -4.98 7.53
C TYR A 25 0.66 -4.09 7.92
N VAL A 26 0.50 -3.32 8.99
CA VAL A 26 1.53 -2.43 9.50
C VAL A 26 1.88 -2.77 10.94
N ARG A 27 3.12 -2.55 11.34
CA ARG A 27 3.52 -2.58 12.75
C ARG A 27 4.60 -1.54 13.01
N GLU A 28 4.67 -1.01 14.22
CA GLU A 28 5.84 -0.23 14.61
C GLU A 28 7.03 -1.17 14.85
N THR A 29 8.26 -0.66 14.81
CA THR A 29 9.48 -1.49 14.94
C THR A 29 9.51 -2.32 16.23
N HIS A 30 8.92 -1.80 17.30
CA HIS A 30 8.89 -2.43 18.62
C HIS A 30 7.66 -3.33 18.83
N ASP A 31 6.71 -3.34 17.90
CA ASP A 31 5.51 -4.16 18.00
C ASP A 31 5.76 -5.59 17.51
N VAL A 32 5.14 -6.54 18.23
CA VAL A 32 5.15 -7.97 17.89
C VAL A 32 4.01 -8.38 16.96
N ALA A 33 2.94 -7.60 16.94
CA ALA A 33 1.74 -7.88 16.16
C ALA A 33 1.55 -6.84 15.06
N PHE A 34 1.02 -7.29 13.92
CA PHE A 34 0.59 -6.39 12.87
C PHE A 34 -0.84 -5.92 13.10
N THR A 35 -1.08 -4.68 12.70
CA THR A 35 -2.37 -4.04 12.62
C THR A 35 -2.80 -3.99 11.16
N ALA A 36 -4.06 -4.36 10.89
CA ALA A 36 -4.66 -4.20 9.58
C ALA A 36 -5.09 -2.75 9.32
N LEU A 37 -4.70 -2.21 8.16
CA LEU A 37 -5.25 -0.98 7.59
C LEU A 37 -6.05 -1.34 6.35
N TYR A 38 -7.36 -1.12 6.41
CA TYR A 38 -8.27 -1.38 5.31
C TYR A 38 -8.44 -0.12 4.46
N LEU A 39 -8.04 -0.21 3.19
CA LEU A 39 -8.17 0.88 2.22
C LEU A 39 -9.43 0.64 1.38
N THR A 40 -10.47 1.43 1.63
CA THR A 40 -11.70 1.41 0.84
C THR A 40 -11.47 1.94 -0.58
N THR A 41 -10.45 2.75 -0.77
CA THR A 41 -9.94 3.09 -2.11
C THR A 41 -8.42 3.15 -2.03
N PRO A 42 -7.68 2.62 -3.00
CA PRO A 42 -6.23 2.72 -3.00
C PRO A 42 -5.80 4.14 -3.42
N SER A 43 -5.94 5.09 -2.50
CA SER A 43 -5.53 6.49 -2.64
C SER A 43 -4.69 6.92 -1.44
N THR A 44 -3.84 7.92 -1.65
CA THR A 44 -3.04 8.56 -0.59
C THR A 44 -3.91 9.11 0.52
N LYS A 45 -5.05 9.71 0.18
CA LYS A 45 -6.04 10.20 1.14
C LYS A 45 -6.58 9.07 2.01
N CYS A 46 -7.06 7.97 1.40
CA CYS A 46 -7.61 6.85 2.17
C CYS A 46 -6.55 6.20 3.07
N LEU A 47 -5.31 6.11 2.59
CA LEU A 47 -4.20 5.60 3.40
C LEU A 47 -3.91 6.51 4.58
N ALA A 48 -3.84 7.83 4.38
CA ALA A 48 -3.65 8.79 5.46
C ALA A 48 -4.79 8.73 6.48
N ASP A 49 -6.04 8.67 6.01
CA ASP A 49 -7.22 8.60 6.87
C ASP A 49 -7.22 7.29 7.69
N ALA A 50 -6.91 6.15 7.08
CA ALA A 50 -6.79 4.86 7.78
C ALA A 50 -5.67 4.85 8.84
N VAL A 51 -4.54 5.52 8.56
CA VAL A 51 -3.46 5.70 9.55
C VAL A 51 -3.93 6.58 10.70
N LYS A 52 -4.57 7.72 10.44
CA LYS A 52 -5.08 8.61 11.50
C LYS A 52 -6.14 7.95 12.37
N GLU A 53 -7.03 7.17 11.77
CA GLU A 53 -8.04 6.39 12.49
C GLU A 53 -7.39 5.38 13.45
N LYS A 54 -6.29 4.75 13.03
CA LYS A 54 -5.62 3.74 13.83
C LYS A 54 -4.69 4.29 14.90
N TYR A 55 -4.04 5.42 14.61
CA TYR A 55 -3.03 6.06 15.46
C TYR A 55 -3.56 7.44 15.89
N GLU A 56 -4.41 7.46 16.91
CA GLU A 56 -5.14 8.67 17.37
C GLU A 56 -4.23 9.85 17.76
N TYR A 57 -2.94 9.60 18.05
CA TYR A 57 -1.94 10.63 18.33
C TYR A 57 -1.44 11.37 17.08
N ILE A 58 -1.76 10.88 15.88
CA ILE A 58 -1.40 11.51 14.61
C ILE A 58 -2.50 12.51 14.22
N SER A 59 -2.23 13.78 14.45
CA SER A 59 -3.14 14.90 14.13
C SER A 59 -3.29 15.13 12.63
N GLU A 60 -2.18 15.22 11.90
CA GLU A 60 -2.21 15.45 10.46
C GLU A 60 -1.01 14.79 9.75
N ILE A 61 -1.25 14.25 8.55
CA ILE A 61 -0.21 13.61 7.75
C ILE A 61 0.17 14.55 6.60
N ARG A 62 1.42 15.00 6.60
CA ARG A 62 1.96 15.91 5.57
C ARG A 62 2.44 15.16 4.34
N MET A 63 3.18 14.07 4.54
CA MET A 63 3.77 13.28 3.47
C MET A 63 3.69 11.80 3.79
N LEU A 64 3.42 11.01 2.74
CA LEU A 64 3.47 9.57 2.75
C LEU A 64 4.68 9.12 1.93
N TYR A 65 5.50 8.24 2.50
CA TYR A 65 6.65 7.62 1.85
C TYR A 65 6.59 6.10 1.92
N LYS A 66 7.14 5.45 0.90
CA LYS A 66 7.39 4.02 0.88
C LYS A 66 8.90 3.81 0.82
N ARG A 67 9.45 2.97 1.69
CA ARG A 67 10.81 2.44 1.55
C ARG A 67 10.73 1.05 0.93
N THR A 68 11.29 0.90 -0.26
CA THR A 68 11.31 -0.39 -0.98
C THR A 68 12.27 -1.37 -0.31
N SER A 69 12.15 -2.66 -0.60
CA SER A 69 13.13 -3.68 -0.15
C SER A 69 14.58 -3.37 -0.56
N ARG A 70 14.77 -2.62 -1.66
CA ARG A 70 16.08 -2.12 -2.12
C ARG A 70 16.58 -0.89 -1.33
N GLY A 71 15.87 -0.45 -0.30
CA GLY A 71 16.22 0.70 0.53
C GLY A 71 15.89 2.07 -0.07
N MET A 72 15.20 2.15 -1.21
CA MET A 72 14.86 3.43 -1.82
C MET A 72 13.65 4.05 -1.12
N LEU A 73 13.78 5.30 -0.67
CA LEU A 73 12.67 6.09 -0.15
C LEU A 73 11.96 6.81 -1.29
N VAL A 74 10.68 6.53 -1.47
CA VAL A 74 9.85 7.07 -2.56
C VAL A 74 8.66 7.79 -1.95
N LYS A 75 8.35 9.00 -2.41
CA LYS A 75 7.12 9.70 -2.03
C LYS A 75 5.92 9.02 -2.68
N MET A 76 4.90 8.71 -1.90
CA MET A 76 3.71 8.03 -2.39
C MET A 76 2.73 8.99 -3.07
N ASP A 77 2.19 8.53 -4.19
CA ASP A 77 1.01 9.08 -4.87
C ASP A 77 -0.06 7.98 -5.00
N ASP A 78 -1.22 8.32 -5.55
CA ASP A 78 -2.32 7.36 -5.69
C ASP A 78 -1.94 6.17 -6.59
N SER A 79 -1.03 6.37 -7.55
CA SER A 79 -0.53 5.29 -8.41
C SER A 79 0.28 4.28 -7.59
N LEU A 80 1.15 4.73 -6.68
CA LEU A 80 1.92 3.84 -5.81
C LEU A 80 1.03 3.13 -4.80
N VAL A 81 0.01 3.78 -4.25
CA VAL A 81 -0.94 3.15 -3.33
C VAL A 81 -1.74 2.04 -4.03
N LYS A 82 -2.12 2.22 -5.30
CA LYS A 82 -2.76 1.15 -6.12
C LYS A 82 -1.91 -0.08 -6.33
N HIS A 83 -0.59 0.05 -6.24
CA HIS A 83 0.33 -1.08 -6.39
C HIS A 83 0.71 -1.72 -5.05
N LEU A 84 0.12 -1.28 -3.93
CA LEU A 84 0.22 -2.02 -2.68
C LEU A 84 -0.48 -3.36 -2.84
N LEU A 85 0.24 -4.44 -2.53
CA LEU A 85 -0.31 -5.77 -2.63
C LEU A 85 -1.25 -6.05 -1.45
N HIS A 86 -2.31 -6.80 -1.70
CA HIS A 86 -3.18 -7.27 -0.63
C HIS A 86 -2.38 -8.07 0.40
N GLU A 87 -2.58 -7.76 1.67
CA GLU A 87 -1.91 -8.37 2.84
C GLU A 87 -0.38 -8.15 2.86
N SER A 88 0.13 -7.18 2.10
CA SER A 88 1.54 -6.79 2.21
C SER A 88 1.85 -6.22 3.58
N MET A 89 3.04 -6.56 4.07
CA MET A 89 3.52 -6.26 5.41
C MET A 89 4.52 -5.10 5.38
N PHE A 90 4.32 -4.14 6.28
CA PHE A 90 5.18 -2.98 6.43
C PHE A 90 5.55 -2.73 7.88
N VAL A 91 6.76 -2.20 8.07
CA VAL A 91 7.07 -1.42 9.28
C VAL A 91 6.64 0.02 9.01
N ILE A 92 5.84 0.59 9.91
CA ILE A 92 5.42 1.99 9.85
C ILE A 92 6.28 2.84 10.79
N GLU A 93 6.77 3.97 10.28
CA GLU A 93 7.55 4.95 11.04
C GLU A 93 6.90 6.33 10.92
N PHE A 94 6.82 7.05 12.04
CA PHE A 94 6.30 8.41 12.12
C PHE A 94 7.41 9.39 12.43
N LYS A 95 7.49 10.48 11.67
CA LYS A 95 8.39 11.59 11.93
C LYS A 95 7.59 12.87 12.13
N GLU A 96 7.60 13.36 13.37
CA GLU A 96 7.00 14.66 13.68
C GLU A 96 7.74 15.79 12.96
N CYS A 97 6.96 16.72 12.43
CA CYS A 97 7.35 17.89 11.68
C CYS A 97 6.78 19.15 12.38
N PRO A 98 7.18 20.37 11.96
CA PRO A 98 6.56 21.60 12.46
C PRO A 98 5.04 21.56 12.34
N ASP A 99 4.37 22.33 13.21
CA ASP A 99 2.91 22.44 13.27
C ASP A 99 2.17 21.14 13.62
N SER A 100 2.84 20.24 14.37
CA SER A 100 2.27 18.94 14.79
C SER A 100 1.77 18.10 13.61
N MET A 101 2.48 18.19 12.48
CA MET A 101 2.24 17.33 11.32
C MET A 101 3.22 16.16 11.33
N TYR A 102 2.87 15.09 10.64
CA TYR A 102 3.70 13.89 10.57
C TYR A 102 4.02 13.52 9.13
N ASP A 103 5.28 13.15 8.90
CA ASP A 103 5.68 12.36 7.73
C ASP A 103 5.61 10.89 8.12
N VAL A 104 4.95 10.07 7.28
CA VAL A 104 4.76 8.64 7.51
C VAL A 104 5.57 7.85 6.48
N THR A 105 6.34 6.87 6.94
CA THR A 105 7.09 5.96 6.06
C THR A 105 6.62 4.52 6.26
N LEU A 106 6.22 3.87 5.16
CA LEU A 106 5.95 2.43 5.11
C LEU A 106 7.18 1.72 4.52
N THR A 107 7.90 0.97 5.35
CA THR A 107 9.04 0.16 4.91
C THR A 107 8.57 -1.25 4.61
N GLU A 108 8.73 -1.70 3.36
CA GLU A 108 8.46 -3.09 2.99
C GLU A 108 9.36 -4.02 3.81
N THR A 109 8.74 -4.99 4.46
CA THR A 109 9.47 -6.14 5.00
C THR A 109 9.32 -7.27 4.00
N ASP A 110 10.42 -7.71 3.41
CA ASP A 110 10.41 -8.94 2.62
C ASP A 110 9.86 -10.07 3.51
N SER A 111 8.85 -10.78 3.02
CA SER A 111 8.43 -12.07 3.58
C SER A 111 9.52 -13.11 3.41
#